data_AF-A0A382HQ09-F1
#
_entry.id   AF-A0A382HQ09-F1
#
_cell.length_a   1.000
_cell.length_b   1.000
_cell.length_c   1.000
_cell.angle_alpha   90.00
_cell.angle_beta   90.00
_cell.angle_gamma   90.00
#
_symmetry.space_group_name_H-M   'P 1'
#
loop_
_entity.id
_entity.type
_entity.pdbx_description
1 polymer ?
#
loop_
_entity_poly.entity_id
_entity_poly.type
_entity_poly.pdbx_seq_one_letter_code
_entity_poly.pdbx_strand_id
1 'polypeptide(L)'
;MEWLTLLLGTVLLRPYVFLFLAVYLIIAILNMGVIRSVAFTVLAYTIAFLSEYSSTRNGFPYGFYNYIETTRGQELWISNVPFMDSLSYSFLAYVAY
;
A
#
# COMPACT_ATOMS: atom_id res chain seq x y z
N MET A 1 -14.92 15.72 4.16
CA MET A 1 -15.55 15.48 2.84
C MET A 1 -14.52 15.06 1.80
N GLU A 2 -13.36 15.72 1.65
CA GLU A 2 -12.30 15.34 0.69
C GLU A 2 -11.74 13.92 0.87
N TRP A 3 -11.41 13.51 2.09
CA TRP A 3 -10.76 12.21 2.35
C TRP A 3 -11.59 10.99 1.91
N LEU A 4 -12.91 11.04 2.10
CA LEU A 4 -13.82 9.97 1.65
C LEU A 4 -13.85 9.88 0.13
N THR A 5 -13.85 11.03 -0.56
CA THR A 5 -13.80 11.08 -2.03
C THR A 5 -12.49 10.50 -2.56
N LEU A 6 -11.35 10.79 -1.91
CA LEU A 6 -10.04 10.23 -2.28
C LEU A 6 -9.98 8.72 -2.02
N LEU A 7 -10.55 8.23 -0.91
CA LEU A 7 -10.63 6.80 -0.63
C LEU A 7 -11.48 6.08 -1.68
N LEU A 8 -12.66 6.61 -2.01
CA LEU A 8 -13.50 6.06 -3.08
C LEU A 8 -12.79 6.09 -4.42
N GLY A 9 -12.14 7.20 -4.76
CA GLY A 9 -11.35 7.30 -6.00
C GLY A 9 -10.20 6.30 -6.05
N THR A 10 -9.54 6.02 -4.92
CA THR A 10 -8.52 4.97 -4.82
C THR A 10 -9.11 3.59 -5.14
N VAL A 11 -10.28 3.26 -4.58
CA VAL A 11 -10.96 1.99 -4.85
C VAL A 11 -11.38 1.88 -6.33
N LEU A 12 -11.90 2.96 -6.91
CA LEU A 12 -12.35 2.99 -8.30
C LEU A 12 -11.19 2.95 -9.31
N LEU A 13 -10.06 3.62 -9.02
CA LEU A 13 -8.89 3.67 -9.89
C LEU A 13 -7.99 2.43 -9.76
N ARG A 14 -8.09 1.71 -8.63
CA ARG A 14 -7.22 0.58 -8.28
C ARG A 14 -8.02 -0.62 -7.73
N PRO A 15 -9.09 -1.10 -8.40
CA PRO A 15 -9.95 -2.14 -7.86
C PRO A 15 -9.20 -3.46 -7.61
N TYR A 16 -8.19 -3.75 -8.43
CA TYR A 16 -7.34 -4.93 -8.31
C TYR A 16 -6.57 -4.97 -6.98
N VAL A 17 -6.12 -3.82 -6.45
CA VAL A 17 -5.38 -3.76 -5.17
C VAL A 17 -6.27 -4.24 -4.02
N PHE A 18 -7.53 -3.83 -4.01
CA PHE A 18 -8.48 -4.23 -2.96
C PHE A 18 -8.95 -5.67 -3.12
N LEU A 19 -9.05 -6.18 -4.36
CA LEU A 19 -9.29 -7.60 -4.60
C LEU A 19 -8.15 -8.46 -4.04
N PHE A 20 -6.89 -8.13 -4.37
CA PHE A 20 -5.73 -8.84 -3.85
C PHE A 20 -5.60 -8.71 -2.34
N LEU A 21 -5.85 -7.53 -1.78
CA LEU A 21 -5.89 -7.31 -0.33
C LEU A 21 -6.93 -8.21 0.35
N ALA A 22 -8.15 -8.32 -0.21
CA ALA A 22 -9.20 -9.16 0.36
C ALA A 22 -8.79 -10.65 0.33
N VAL A 23 -8.29 -11.14 -0.81
CA VAL A 23 -7.81 -12.53 -0.94
C VAL A 23 -6.68 -12.81 0.05
N TYR A 24 -5.69 -11.92 0.12
CA TYR A 24 -4.60 -12.02 1.08
C TYR A 24 -5.10 -12.06 2.52
N LEU A 25 -5.97 -11.12 2.92
CA LEU A 25 -6.46 -11.05 4.29
C LEU A 25 -7.25 -12.30 4.67
N ILE A 26 -8.06 -12.85 3.76
CA ILE A 26 -8.77 -14.12 3.99
C ILE A 26 -7.75 -15.24 4.27
N ILE A 27 -6.76 -15.42 3.40
CA ILE A 27 -5.75 -16.48 3.55
C ILE A 27 -4.93 -16.27 4.83
N ALA A 28 -4.47 -15.05 5.07
CA ALA A 28 -3.67 -14.68 6.22
C ALA A 28 -4.44 -14.90 7.53
N ILE A 29 -5.68 -14.44 7.62
CA ILE A 29 -6.52 -14.63 8.82
C ILE A 29 -6.78 -16.11 9.08
N LEU A 30 -7.04 -16.92 8.05
CA LEU A 30 -7.21 -18.37 8.20
C LEU A 30 -5.92 -19.07 8.64
N ASN A 31 -4.75 -18.58 8.19
CA ASN A 31 -3.45 -19.19 8.50
C ASN A 31 -2.92 -18.81 9.90
N MET A 32 -2.94 -17.52 10.25
CA MET A 32 -2.27 -17.00 11.46
C MET A 32 -3.19 -16.22 12.41
N GLY A 33 -4.47 -16.09 12.10
CA GLY A 33 -5.45 -15.36 12.91
C GLY A 33 -5.38 -13.84 12.72
N VAL A 34 -6.46 -13.16 13.12
CA VAL A 34 -6.68 -11.73 12.84
C VAL A 34 -5.56 -10.83 13.37
N ILE A 35 -5.14 -11.02 14.62
CA ILE A 35 -4.15 -10.14 15.26
C ILE A 35 -2.82 -10.18 14.50
N ARG A 36 -2.35 -11.38 14.15
CA ARG A 36 -1.06 -11.55 13.44
C ARG A 36 -1.15 -11.03 12.01
N SER A 37 -2.27 -11.24 11.32
CA SER A 37 -2.49 -10.69 9.98
C SER A 37 -2.48 -9.17 9.96
N VAL A 38 -3.16 -8.53 10.91
CA VAL A 38 -3.17 -7.07 11.03
C VAL A 38 -1.78 -6.55 11.37
N ALA A 39 -1.09 -7.16 12.36
CA ALA A 39 0.26 -6.76 12.74
C ALA A 39 1.24 -6.89 11.55
N PHE A 40 1.19 -8.00 10.81
CA PHE A 40 1.99 -8.19 9.60
C PHE A 40 1.67 -7.13 8.55
N THR A 41 0.39 -6.88 8.25
CA THR A 41 -0.03 -5.89 7.26
C THR A 41 0.52 -4.51 7.60
N VAL A 42 0.37 -4.08 8.86
CA VAL A 42 0.84 -2.77 9.33
C VAL A 42 2.37 -2.67 9.26
N LEU A 43 3.09 -3.71 9.69
CA LEU A 43 4.55 -3.71 9.63
C LEU A 43 5.06 -3.66 8.18
N ALA A 44 4.55 -4.53 7.31
CA ALA A 44 4.95 -4.58 5.91
C ALA A 44 4.62 -3.28 5.19
N TYR A 45 3.43 -2.71 5.42
CA TYR A 45 3.04 -1.39 4.92
C TYR A 45 4.02 -0.30 5.37
N THR A 46 4.36 -0.27 6.66
CA THR A 46 5.23 0.77 7.23
C THR A 46 6.64 0.69 6.66
N ILE A 47 7.19 -0.52 6.54
CA ILE A 47 8.53 -0.74 5.96
C ILE A 47 8.55 -0.32 4.49
N ALA A 48 7.53 -0.71 3.72
CA ALA A 48 7.41 -0.32 2.32
C ALA A 48 7.29 1.20 2.19
N PHE A 49 6.38 1.83 2.94
CA PHE A 49 6.20 3.27 2.92
C PHE A 49 7.48 4.04 3.26
N LEU A 50 8.22 3.62 4.29
CA LEU A 50 9.49 4.26 4.66
C LEU A 50 10.55 4.07 3.57
N SER A 51 10.58 2.91 2.92
CA SER A 51 11.50 2.62 1.80
C SER A 51 11.19 3.49 0.59
N GLU A 52 9.93 3.60 0.22
CA GLU A 52 9.43 4.47 -0.86
C GLU A 52 9.68 5.96 -0.56
N TYR A 53 9.33 6.38 0.66
CA TYR A 53 9.52 7.74 1.12
C TYR A 53 11.00 8.13 1.11
N SER A 54 11.87 7.23 1.55
CA SER A 54 13.31 7.41 1.53
C SER A 54 13.84 7.46 0.09
N SER A 55 13.45 6.51 -0.76
CA SER A 55 13.94 6.40 -2.15
C SER A 55 13.62 7.64 -2.97
N THR A 56 12.44 8.24 -2.77
CA THR A 56 12.04 9.48 -3.44
C THR A 56 12.78 10.74 -2.95
N ARG A 57 13.65 10.63 -1.93
CA ARG A 57 14.38 11.76 -1.32
C ARG A 57 15.89 11.59 -1.36
N ASN A 58 16.37 10.41 -1.02
CA ASN A 58 17.80 10.09 -0.91
C ASN A 58 18.21 8.91 -1.81
N GLY A 59 17.26 8.25 -2.49
CA GLY A 59 17.54 7.16 -3.42
C GLY A 59 17.79 5.79 -2.78
N PHE A 60 17.57 5.62 -1.48
CA PHE A 60 17.70 4.33 -0.79
C PHE A 60 16.33 3.85 -0.28
N PRO A 61 15.97 2.55 -0.41
CA PRO A 61 16.77 1.44 -0.93
C PRO A 61 16.63 1.17 -2.45
N TYR A 62 15.65 1.74 -3.15
CA TYR A 62 15.29 1.33 -4.51
C TYR A 62 15.92 2.18 -5.63
N GLY A 63 16.84 3.09 -5.30
CA GLY A 63 17.33 4.11 -6.22
C GLY A 63 16.50 5.40 -6.16
N PHE A 64 16.97 6.45 -6.81
CA PHE A 64 16.28 7.74 -6.83
C PHE A 64 15.25 7.77 -7.97
N TYR A 65 13.97 7.93 -7.62
CA TYR A 65 12.86 8.10 -8.56
C TYR A 65 11.80 9.03 -7.99
N ASN A 66 10.84 9.42 -8.83
CA ASN A 66 9.69 10.21 -8.43
C ASN A 66 8.42 9.60 -9.00
N TYR A 67 7.35 9.65 -8.22
CA TYR A 67 6.03 9.27 -8.70
C TYR A 67 5.47 10.35 -9.63
N ILE A 68 4.80 9.91 -10.70
CA ILE A 68 4.10 10.81 -11.62
C ILE A 68 2.76 11.19 -10.98
N GLU A 69 2.52 12.48 -10.79
CA GLU A 69 1.39 12.98 -10.00
C GLU A 69 0.06 13.12 -10.79
N THR A 70 -0.13 12.38 -11.88
CA THR A 70 -1.31 12.50 -12.78
C THR A 70 -2.64 12.29 -12.06
N THR A 71 -2.66 11.45 -11.02
CA THR A 71 -3.85 11.07 -10.24
C THR A 71 -3.89 11.75 -8.86
N ARG A 72 -3.01 12.71 -8.59
CA ARG A 72 -2.99 13.45 -7.33
C ARG A 72 -4.30 14.22 -7.16
N GLY A 73 -4.93 14.07 -6.00
CA GLY A 73 -6.27 14.63 -5.73
C GLY A 73 -7.45 13.77 -6.22
N GLN A 74 -7.18 12.62 -6.86
CA GLN A 74 -8.21 11.62 -7.21
C GLN A 74 -8.10 10.34 -6.38
N GLU A 75 -6.89 10.02 -5.90
CA GLU A 75 -6.64 8.86 -5.03
C GLU A 75 -5.87 9.27 -3.77
N LEU A 76 -5.72 8.34 -2.84
CA LEU A 76 -5.06 8.58 -1.56
C LEU A 76 -3.54 8.57 -1.73
N TRP A 77 -2.91 9.64 -1.26
CA TRP A 77 -1.46 9.79 -1.23
C TRP A 77 -1.02 10.11 0.19
N ILE A 78 0.11 9.56 0.61
CA ILE A 78 0.78 9.94 1.86
C ILE A 78 2.08 10.65 1.47
N SER A 79 2.14 11.96 1.70
CA SER A 79 3.20 12.83 1.20
C SER A 79 3.30 12.82 -0.34
N ASN A 80 4.30 12.16 -0.90
CA ASN A 80 4.56 11.98 -2.34
C ASN A 80 4.54 10.51 -2.76
N VAL A 81 4.11 9.62 -1.86
CA VAL A 81 4.00 8.18 -2.13
C VAL A 81 2.51 7.82 -2.21
N PRO A 82 2.07 7.13 -3.28
CA PRO A 82 0.69 6.68 -3.37
C PRO A 82 0.38 5.61 -2.31
N PHE A 83 -0.79 5.70 -1.67
CA PHE A 83 -1.14 4.80 -0.55
C PHE A 83 -1.17 3.32 -0.95
N MET A 84 -1.68 3.03 -2.15
CA MET A 84 -1.85 1.68 -2.67
C MET A 84 -0.53 0.97 -2.97
N ASP A 85 0.55 1.72 -3.19
CA ASP A 85 1.87 1.15 -3.48
C ASP A 85 2.38 0.35 -2.27
N SER A 86 2.53 1.03 -1.13
CA SER A 86 2.96 0.39 0.12
C SER A 86 1.96 -0.64 0.65
N LEU A 87 0.66 -0.48 0.35
CA LEU A 87 -0.36 -1.48 0.67
C LEU A 87 -0.14 -2.76 -0.14
N SER A 88 0.19 -2.64 -1.42
CA SER A 88 0.42 -3.80 -2.28
C SER A 88 1.62 -4.64 -1.85
N TYR A 89 2.64 -3.99 -1.30
CA TYR A 89 3.79 -4.67 -0.73
C TYR A 89 3.40 -5.68 0.36
N SER A 90 2.43 -5.36 1.22
CA SER A 90 2.01 -6.26 2.30
C SER A 90 1.50 -7.61 1.79
N PHE A 91 0.59 -7.63 0.81
CA PHE A 91 0.05 -8.89 0.31
C PHE A 91 1.00 -9.61 -0.65
N LEU A 92 1.84 -8.89 -1.39
CA LEU A 92 2.89 -9.50 -2.23
C LEU A 92 3.96 -10.18 -1.36
N ALA A 93 4.42 -9.51 -0.30
CA ALA A 93 5.39 -10.07 0.63
C ALA A 93 4.87 -11.32 1.35
N TYR A 94 3.58 -11.36 1.68
CA TYR A 94 2.99 -12.55 2.31
C TYR A 94 2.88 -13.73 1.35
N VAL A 95 2.45 -13.52 0.11
CA VAL A 95 2.20 -14.61 -0.86
C VAL A 95 3.50 -15.09 -1.52
N ALA A 96 4.56 -14.28 -1.50
CA ALA A 96 5.87 -14.68 -2.03
C ALA A 96 6.57 -15.78 -1.19
N TYR A 97 6.05 -16.09 0.00
CA TYR A 97 6.58 -17.10 0.91
C TYR A 97 5.58 -18.25 1.09
#